data_AF-A0AAV8GTH5-F1
#
_entry.id   AF-A0AAV8GTH5-F1
#
_cell.length_a   1.000
_cell.length_b   1.000
_cell.length_c   1.000
_cell.angle_alpha   90.00
_cell.angle_beta   90.00
_cell.angle_gamma   90.00
#
_symmetry.space_group_name_H-M   'P 1'
#
loop_
_entity.id
_entity.type
_entity.pdbx_description
1 polymer ?
#
loop_
_entity_poly.entity_id
_entity_poly.type
_entity_poly.pdbx_seq_one_letter_code
_entity_poly.pdbx_strand_id
1 'polypeptide(L)'
;MAPPYLLLLFPLLILLQSLLATSQATPPTSLPGCKKKCGNITVPYPFGFEPGCFREDFGLVCNESYNPPRLFLIDEIYGYEITDISLTGELHISVTAKRNCYNSSGGFISGNGVTGIHLSGSPYYLSLSNSFFAVGCPNQGLFLDNSDYFVTGCISACRPHQYSLSDTNNGSCTGVGCCQSSIPSGLNDYIQ
;
A
#
# COMPACT_ATOMS: atom_id res chain seq x y z
N MET A 1 -1.25 10.09 -61.39
CA MET A 1 -0.70 8.73 -61.62
C MET A 1 0.29 8.47 -60.49
N ALA A 2 -0.12 7.77 -59.44
CA ALA A 2 0.76 7.51 -58.29
C ALA A 2 1.75 6.39 -58.65
N PRO A 3 3.05 6.51 -58.31
CA PRO A 3 4.06 5.52 -58.69
C PRO A 3 3.77 4.16 -58.05
N PRO A 4 3.93 3.04 -58.79
CA PRO A 4 3.50 1.70 -58.38
C PRO A 4 4.22 1.17 -57.12
N TYR A 5 5.35 1.77 -56.73
CA TYR A 5 6.08 1.42 -55.50
C TYR A 5 5.37 1.87 -54.21
N LEU A 6 4.51 2.91 -54.27
CA LEU A 6 3.80 3.40 -53.08
C LEU A 6 2.73 2.40 -52.58
N LEU A 7 2.17 1.59 -53.50
CA LEU A 7 1.17 0.57 -53.17
C LEU A 7 1.77 -0.66 -52.48
N LEU A 8 3.09 -0.90 -52.64
CA LEU A 8 3.82 -1.99 -52.00
C LEU A 8 4.35 -1.63 -50.61
N LEU A 9 4.48 -0.34 -50.29
CA LEU A 9 4.91 0.14 -48.97
C LEU A 9 3.82 0.01 -47.90
N PHE A 10 2.54 0.15 -48.28
CA PHE A 10 1.41 0.03 -47.37
C PHE A 10 1.28 -1.34 -46.69
N PRO A 11 1.32 -2.49 -47.40
CA PRO A 11 1.25 -3.81 -46.76
C PRO A 11 2.50 -4.12 -45.92
N LEU A 12 3.67 -3.58 -46.30
CA LEU A 12 4.91 -3.75 -45.53
C LEU A 12 4.83 -3.04 -44.17
N LEU A 13 4.23 -1.84 -44.12
CA LEU A 13 4.02 -1.10 -42.88
C LEU A 13 3.03 -1.81 -41.94
N ILE A 14 1.99 -2.44 -42.49
CA ILE A 14 1.01 -3.23 -41.70
C ILE A 14 1.65 -4.50 -41.16
N LEU A 15 2.50 -5.18 -41.95
CA LEU A 15 3.27 -6.33 -41.48
C LEU A 15 4.23 -5.94 -40.34
N LEU A 16 4.88 -4.79 -40.43
CA LEU A 16 5.77 -4.28 -39.39
C LEU A 16 5.04 -3.96 -38.07
N GLN A 17 3.79 -3.50 -38.14
CA GLN A 17 2.93 -3.30 -36.96
C GLN A 17 2.51 -4.62 -36.30
N SER A 18 2.32 -5.69 -37.08
CA SER A 18 1.98 -7.02 -36.53
C SER A 18 3.15 -7.71 -35.81
N LEU A 19 4.40 -7.32 -36.06
CA LEU A 19 5.57 -7.83 -35.33
C LEU A 19 5.76 -7.20 -33.95
N LEU A 20 5.07 -6.10 -33.65
CA LEU A 20 4.97 -5.52 -32.30
C LEU A 20 3.83 -6.21 -31.54
N ALA A 21 3.89 -7.54 -31.43
CA ALA A 21 3.09 -8.25 -30.46
C ALA A 21 3.59 -7.83 -29.07
N THR A 22 2.88 -6.91 -28.42
CA THR A 22 3.09 -6.61 -27.00
C THR A 22 2.94 -7.92 -26.24
N SER A 23 4.01 -8.44 -25.65
CA SER A 23 3.90 -9.54 -24.70
C SER A 23 3.07 -9.03 -23.53
N GLN A 24 1.79 -9.39 -23.48
CA GLN A 24 1.05 -9.21 -22.24
C GLN A 24 1.74 -10.11 -21.22
N ALA A 25 2.39 -9.49 -20.23
CA ALA A 25 2.91 -10.23 -19.10
C ALA A 25 1.73 -11.00 -18.51
N THR A 26 1.79 -12.34 -18.60
CA THR A 26 0.82 -13.18 -17.92
C THR A 26 0.80 -12.78 -16.46
N PRO A 27 -0.36 -12.52 -15.85
CA PRO A 27 -0.42 -12.13 -14.45
C PRO A 27 0.35 -13.15 -13.62
N PRO A 28 1.17 -12.70 -12.67
CA PRO A 28 2.01 -13.59 -11.90
C PRO A 28 1.08 -14.61 -11.25
N THR A 29 1.36 -15.89 -11.48
CA THR A 29 0.50 -16.99 -11.08
C THR A 29 1.25 -17.81 -10.03
N SER A 30 0.53 -18.39 -9.09
CA SER A 30 1.11 -19.37 -8.16
C SER A 30 1.79 -20.52 -8.92
N LEU A 31 2.72 -21.21 -8.26
CA LEU A 31 3.32 -22.42 -8.80
C LEU A 31 2.24 -23.50 -9.10
N PRO A 32 2.44 -24.35 -10.12
CA PRO A 32 1.55 -25.48 -10.40
C PRO A 32 1.41 -26.40 -9.18
N GLY A 33 0.18 -26.82 -8.87
CA GLY A 33 -0.10 -27.67 -7.70
C GLY A 33 -0.31 -26.94 -6.38
N CYS A 34 -0.04 -25.63 -6.33
CA CYS A 34 -0.24 -24.81 -5.14
C CYS A 34 -1.63 -24.16 -5.11
N LYS A 35 -2.18 -23.98 -3.90
CA LYS A 35 -3.36 -23.15 -3.68
C LYS A 35 -3.07 -21.71 -4.11
N LYS A 36 -3.98 -21.16 -4.92
CA LYS A 36 -3.82 -19.83 -5.52
C LYS A 36 -4.50 -18.71 -4.75
N LYS A 37 -5.44 -19.04 -3.87
CA LYS A 37 -6.31 -18.06 -3.22
C LYS A 37 -6.42 -18.31 -1.72
N CYS A 38 -6.39 -17.22 -0.97
CA CYS A 38 -6.79 -17.19 0.43
C CYS A 38 -8.00 -16.27 0.54
N GLY A 39 -9.18 -16.83 0.80
CA GLY A 39 -10.43 -16.10 0.68
C GLY A 39 -10.61 -15.53 -0.73
N ASN A 40 -10.66 -14.19 -0.83
CA ASN A 40 -10.83 -13.48 -2.10
C ASN A 40 -9.51 -13.03 -2.75
N ILE A 41 -8.38 -13.18 -2.06
CA ILE A 41 -7.08 -12.68 -2.51
C ILE A 41 -6.38 -13.75 -3.32
N THR A 42 -5.91 -13.40 -4.52
CA THR A 42 -5.05 -14.28 -5.34
C THR A 42 -3.60 -14.07 -4.93
N VAL A 43 -2.91 -15.15 -4.62
CA VAL A 43 -1.53 -15.14 -4.12
C VAL A 43 -0.59 -15.62 -5.23
N PRO A 44 0.17 -14.71 -5.86
CA PRO A 44 1.09 -15.07 -6.93
C PRO A 44 2.47 -15.45 -6.38
N TYR A 45 3.25 -16.25 -7.14
CA TYR A 45 4.67 -16.41 -6.85
C TYR A 45 5.39 -15.04 -6.96
N PRO A 46 6.32 -14.66 -6.06
CA PRO A 46 7.06 -15.48 -5.09
C PRO A 46 6.35 -15.79 -3.77
N PHE A 47 5.16 -15.23 -3.56
CA PHE A 47 4.37 -15.47 -2.36
C PHE A 47 3.67 -16.83 -2.38
N GLY A 48 3.32 -17.31 -1.19
CA GLY A 48 2.56 -18.52 -1.01
C GLY A 48 2.38 -18.83 0.47
N PHE A 49 1.46 -19.73 0.78
CA PHE A 49 1.10 -20.11 2.15
C PHE A 49 1.04 -21.63 2.33
N GLU A 50 1.60 -22.37 1.38
CA GLU A 50 1.77 -23.82 1.43
C GLU A 50 3.27 -24.17 1.35
N PRO A 51 3.74 -25.19 2.07
CA PRO A 51 5.13 -25.62 2.00
C PRO A 51 5.57 -25.89 0.55
N GLY A 52 6.69 -25.29 0.13
CA GLY A 52 7.21 -25.43 -1.23
C GLY A 52 6.51 -24.56 -2.30
N CYS A 53 5.52 -23.75 -1.92
CA CYS A 53 4.76 -22.90 -2.82
C CYS A 53 5.15 -21.42 -2.78
N PHE A 54 6.22 -21.08 -2.06
CA PHE A 54 6.76 -19.73 -1.93
C PHE A 54 8.28 -19.76 -2.04
N ARG A 55 8.87 -18.60 -2.37
CA ARG A 55 10.31 -18.38 -2.23
C ARG A 55 10.66 -18.20 -0.76
N GLU A 56 11.84 -18.63 -0.33
CA GLU A 56 12.40 -18.34 1.00
C GLU A 56 12.17 -16.86 1.37
N ASP A 57 11.69 -16.61 2.60
CA ASP A 57 11.26 -15.31 3.17
C ASP A 57 9.96 -14.69 2.60
N PHE A 58 9.30 -15.31 1.62
CA PHE A 58 8.03 -14.85 1.03
C PHE A 58 6.81 -15.68 1.46
N GLY A 59 6.97 -16.47 2.53
CA GLY A 59 5.88 -17.22 3.14
C GLY A 59 4.83 -16.30 3.78
N LEU A 60 3.56 -16.56 3.51
CA LEU A 60 2.41 -15.89 4.10
C LEU A 60 1.57 -16.90 4.88
N VAL A 61 0.63 -16.40 5.68
CA VAL A 61 -0.31 -17.26 6.42
C VAL A 61 -1.74 -17.01 5.96
N CYS A 62 -2.38 -18.06 5.46
CA CYS A 62 -3.81 -18.06 5.23
C CYS A 62 -4.53 -18.61 6.46
N ASN A 63 -5.23 -17.75 7.20
CA ASN A 63 -6.00 -18.14 8.37
C ASN A 63 -7.42 -18.54 7.96
N GLU A 64 -7.65 -19.85 7.91
CA GLU A 64 -8.93 -20.47 7.54
C GLU A 64 -9.98 -20.43 8.68
N SER A 65 -9.65 -19.95 9.88
CA SER A 65 -10.62 -19.78 10.97
C SER A 65 -11.58 -18.59 10.76
N TYR A 66 -11.23 -17.66 9.87
CA TYR A 66 -12.13 -16.58 9.45
C TYR A 66 -13.05 -17.04 8.31
N ASN A 67 -14.21 -16.38 8.19
CA ASN A 67 -15.14 -16.61 7.09
C ASN A 67 -15.46 -15.28 6.36
N PRO A 68 -14.95 -15.04 5.14
CA PRO A 68 -14.00 -15.89 4.40
C PRO A 68 -12.59 -15.91 5.04
N PRO A 69 -11.71 -16.86 4.65
CA PRO A 69 -10.32 -16.90 5.11
C PRO A 69 -9.59 -15.58 4.87
N ARG A 70 -8.69 -15.23 5.79
CA ARG A 70 -7.90 -13.98 5.74
C ARG A 70 -6.42 -14.27 5.59
N LEU A 71 -5.75 -13.45 4.80
CA LEU A 71 -4.32 -13.58 4.51
C LEU A 71 -3.52 -12.63 5.43
N PHE A 72 -2.41 -13.11 5.96
CA PHE A 72 -1.56 -12.34 6.87
C PHE A 72 -0.09 -12.41 6.45
N LEU A 73 0.58 -11.27 6.56
CA LEU A 73 2.03 -11.21 6.70
C LEU A 73 2.35 -11.36 8.18
N ILE A 74 3.02 -12.45 8.54
CA ILE A 74 3.47 -12.67 9.93
C ILE A 74 4.93 -12.30 10.00
N ASP A 75 5.24 -11.33 10.87
CA ASP A 75 6.59 -11.10 11.37
C ASP A 75 6.71 -11.74 12.77
N GLU A 76 7.93 -11.86 13.32
CA GLU A 76 8.23 -12.59 14.56
C GLU A 76 7.36 -12.19 15.77
N ILE A 77 6.71 -11.02 15.74
CA ILE A 77 5.95 -10.42 16.85
C ILE A 77 4.47 -10.16 16.51
N TYR A 78 4.13 -9.88 15.24
CA TYR A 78 2.80 -9.38 14.84
C TYR A 78 2.30 -10.00 13.52
N GLY A 79 0.98 -10.05 13.34
CA GLY A 79 0.34 -10.40 12.07
C GLY A 79 -0.36 -9.20 11.43
N TYR A 80 0.09 -8.79 10.25
CA TYR A 80 -0.54 -7.74 9.44
C TYR A 80 -1.50 -8.37 8.42
N GLU A 81 -2.78 -7.98 8.46
CA GLU A 81 -3.77 -8.47 7.49
C GLU A 81 -3.45 -7.91 6.10
N ILE A 82 -3.22 -8.79 5.13
CA ILE A 82 -3.07 -8.45 3.73
C ILE A 82 -4.47 -8.34 3.13
N THR A 83 -4.75 -7.20 2.51
CA THR A 83 -6.03 -6.89 1.87
C THR A 83 -5.99 -7.09 0.37
N ASP A 84 -4.83 -6.92 -0.25
CA ASP A 84 -4.61 -7.08 -1.69
C ASP A 84 -3.12 -7.34 -1.99
N ILE A 85 -2.86 -7.93 -3.16
CA ILE A 85 -1.52 -8.09 -3.71
C ILE A 85 -1.53 -7.54 -5.13
N SER A 86 -0.76 -6.48 -5.37
CA SER A 86 -0.67 -5.87 -6.69
C SER A 86 0.00 -6.81 -7.68
N LEU A 87 -0.26 -6.59 -8.97
CA LEU A 87 0.37 -7.37 -10.06
C LEU A 87 1.88 -7.18 -10.14
N THR A 88 2.40 -6.10 -9.56
CA THR A 88 3.84 -5.79 -9.46
C THR A 88 4.50 -6.41 -8.21
N GLY A 89 3.73 -7.07 -7.35
CA GLY A 89 4.24 -7.77 -6.16
C GLY A 89 4.28 -6.91 -4.88
N GLU A 90 3.55 -5.81 -4.83
CA GLU A 90 3.36 -5.02 -3.60
C GLU A 90 2.23 -5.60 -2.75
N LEU A 91 2.49 -5.78 -1.45
CA LEU A 91 1.48 -6.19 -0.48
C LEU A 91 0.75 -4.95 0.06
N HIS A 92 -0.57 -4.94 0.00
CA HIS A 92 -1.39 -3.92 0.66
C HIS A 92 -1.88 -4.43 2.00
N ILE A 93 -1.31 -3.91 3.08
CA ILE A 93 -1.63 -4.33 4.44
C ILE A 93 -2.54 -3.33 5.16
N SER A 94 -3.43 -3.86 5.99
CA SER A 94 -4.26 -3.07 6.89
C SER A 94 -3.50 -2.78 8.18
N VAL A 95 -3.42 -1.50 8.53
CA VAL A 95 -2.75 -1.05 9.75
C VAL A 95 -3.67 -0.13 10.56
N THR A 96 -3.52 -0.18 11.87
CA THR A 96 -4.28 0.68 12.75
C THR A 96 -3.66 2.08 12.76
N ALA A 97 -4.40 3.09 12.31
CA ALA A 97 -3.96 4.47 12.39
C ALA A 97 -3.98 4.99 13.84
N LYS A 98 -3.00 5.84 14.19
CA LYS A 98 -3.02 6.62 15.43
C LYS A 98 -4.21 7.58 15.41
N ARG A 99 -4.98 7.61 16.50
CA ARG A 99 -6.21 8.39 16.63
C ARG A 99 -6.34 8.96 18.02
N ASN A 100 -6.58 10.27 18.10
CA ASN A 100 -7.04 10.96 19.29
C ASN A 100 -8.31 11.74 18.94
N CYS A 101 -9.39 11.52 19.70
CA CYS A 101 -10.69 12.14 19.51
C CYS A 101 -10.95 13.15 20.62
N TYR A 102 -11.48 14.30 20.23
CA TYR A 102 -11.80 15.38 21.13
C TYR A 102 -13.25 15.82 20.93
N ASN A 103 -13.88 16.37 21.97
CA ASN A 103 -15.20 16.98 21.88
C ASN A 103 -15.12 18.41 21.32
N SER A 104 -16.27 19.05 21.08
CA SER A 104 -16.35 20.41 20.55
C SER A 104 -15.71 21.49 21.44
N SER A 105 -15.52 21.21 22.73
CA SER A 105 -14.84 22.08 23.69
C SER A 105 -13.34 21.77 23.82
N GLY A 106 -12.80 20.82 23.03
CA GLY A 106 -11.40 20.40 23.08
C GLY A 106 -11.06 19.37 24.17
N GLY A 107 -12.05 18.84 24.89
CA GLY A 107 -11.85 17.78 25.87
C GLY A 107 -11.60 16.42 25.21
N PHE A 108 -10.58 15.69 25.68
CA PHE A 108 -10.26 14.35 25.18
C PHE A 108 -11.42 13.37 25.46
N ILE A 109 -11.79 12.61 24.43
CA ILE A 109 -12.84 11.57 24.52
C ILE A 109 -12.19 10.19 24.56
N SER A 110 -11.36 9.89 23.55
CA SER A 110 -10.80 8.57 23.36
C SER A 110 -9.63 8.63 22.38
N GLY A 111 -8.78 7.60 22.44
CA GLY A 111 -7.70 7.41 21.49
C GLY A 111 -7.07 6.04 21.67
N ASN A 112 -6.13 5.72 20.80
CA ASN A 112 -5.30 4.51 20.94
C ASN A 112 -3.87 4.88 21.34
N GLY A 113 -3.12 3.86 21.77
CA GLY A 113 -1.69 3.96 22.10
C GLY A 113 -0.83 4.26 20.88
N VAL A 114 0.48 4.11 21.01
CA VAL A 114 1.41 4.18 19.88
C VAL A 114 1.04 3.08 18.89
N THR A 115 1.04 3.41 17.60
CA THR A 115 0.80 2.47 16.51
C THR A 115 1.98 2.46 15.56
N GLY A 116 2.22 1.35 14.89
CA GLY A 116 3.40 1.23 14.05
C GLY A 116 3.40 -0.03 13.21
N ILE A 117 4.45 -0.13 12.39
CA ILE A 117 4.79 -1.34 11.65
C ILE A 117 6.21 -1.72 12.03
N HIS A 118 6.43 -3.03 12.14
CA HIS A 118 7.73 -3.66 12.26
C HIS A 118 7.84 -4.71 11.15
N LEU A 119 8.75 -4.50 10.20
CA LEU A 119 9.12 -5.45 9.13
C LEU A 119 10.63 -5.78 9.19
N SER A 120 11.35 -5.29 10.21
CA SER A 120 12.75 -5.65 10.45
C SER A 120 12.94 -7.16 10.51
N GLY A 121 13.93 -7.68 9.78
CA GLY A 121 14.16 -9.12 9.64
C GLY A 121 13.40 -9.77 8.47
N SER A 122 12.44 -9.07 7.87
CA SER A 122 11.75 -9.49 6.64
C SER A 122 12.35 -8.84 5.38
N PRO A 123 12.05 -9.36 4.17
CA PRO A 123 12.50 -8.74 2.92
C PRO A 123 11.63 -7.53 2.48
N TYR A 124 10.69 -7.08 3.32
CA TYR A 124 9.69 -6.08 2.97
C TYR A 124 10.09 -4.66 3.40
N TYR A 125 9.69 -3.69 2.57
CA TYR A 125 9.87 -2.26 2.82
C TYR A 125 8.60 -1.52 2.42
N LEU A 126 8.37 -0.34 3.00
CA LEU A 126 7.28 0.54 2.61
C LEU A 126 7.47 1.01 1.16
N SER A 127 6.43 0.82 0.35
CA SER A 127 6.40 1.32 -1.03
C SER A 127 6.46 2.84 -1.06
N LEU A 128 7.17 3.39 -2.05
CA LEU A 128 7.24 4.82 -2.35
C LEU A 128 5.89 5.43 -2.73
N SER A 129 4.91 4.59 -3.09
CA SER A 129 3.54 5.00 -3.37
C SER A 129 2.77 5.40 -2.10
N ASN A 130 3.29 5.06 -0.91
CA ASN A 130 2.66 5.44 0.35
C ASN A 130 2.91 6.91 0.68
N SER A 131 1.92 7.54 1.33
CA SER A 131 2.01 8.88 1.87
C SER A 131 1.53 8.88 3.32
N PHE A 132 2.17 9.69 4.14
CA PHE A 132 1.76 9.91 5.52
C PHE A 132 0.70 11.01 5.56
N PHE A 133 -0.39 10.79 6.29
CA PHE A 133 -1.49 11.74 6.42
C PHE A 133 -1.85 11.95 7.88
N ALA A 134 -2.15 13.19 8.25
CA ALA A 134 -2.71 13.53 9.55
C ALA A 134 -3.98 14.36 9.35
N VAL A 135 -5.10 13.83 9.85
CA VAL A 135 -6.45 14.41 9.67
C VAL A 135 -6.96 14.98 10.99
N GLY A 136 -7.67 16.09 10.93
CA GLY A 136 -8.18 16.85 12.07
C GLY A 136 -7.42 18.15 12.31
N CYS A 137 -8.00 19.05 13.11
CA CYS A 137 -7.36 20.31 13.44
C CYS A 137 -7.81 20.89 14.81
N PRO A 138 -6.89 21.40 15.65
CA PRO A 138 -5.44 21.38 15.47
C PRO A 138 -4.89 19.95 15.57
N ASN A 139 -3.84 19.66 14.81
CA ASN A 139 -3.22 18.33 14.79
C ASN A 139 -1.71 18.42 14.50
N GLN A 140 -0.95 17.51 15.08
CA GLN A 140 0.46 17.27 14.79
C GLN A 140 0.64 15.76 14.60
N GLY A 141 0.83 15.35 13.35
CA GLY A 141 1.19 13.98 13.01
C GLY A 141 2.70 13.86 12.88
N LEU A 142 3.29 12.90 13.58
CA LEU A 142 4.70 12.55 13.45
C LEU A 142 4.80 11.10 12.99
N PHE A 143 5.80 10.86 12.15
CA PHE A 143 6.18 9.56 11.65
C PHE A 143 7.66 9.41 11.97
N LEU A 144 7.99 8.45 12.82
CA LEU A 144 9.36 8.18 13.25
C LEU A 144 9.77 6.80 12.77
N ASP A 145 10.98 6.68 12.25
CA ASP A 145 11.58 5.36 12.05
C ASP A 145 11.98 4.75 13.41
N ASN A 146 12.01 3.42 13.49
CA ASN A 146 12.33 2.72 14.74
C ASN A 146 13.82 2.82 15.14
N SER A 147 14.66 3.34 14.25
CA SER A 147 16.08 3.59 14.51
C SER A 147 16.37 5.01 15.02
N ASP A 148 15.35 5.85 15.23
CA ASP A 148 15.43 7.23 15.71
C ASP A 148 16.27 8.20 14.84
N TYR A 149 16.54 7.87 13.57
CA TYR A 149 17.34 8.72 12.67
C TYR A 149 16.49 9.52 11.68
N PHE A 150 15.24 9.12 11.46
CA PHE A 150 14.34 9.76 10.51
C PHE A 150 13.02 10.16 11.16
N VAL A 151 12.72 11.46 11.09
CA VAL A 151 11.44 12.02 11.51
C VAL A 151 10.87 12.82 10.36
N THR A 152 9.66 12.46 9.96
CA THR A 152 8.82 13.30 9.11
C THR A 152 7.50 13.55 9.82
N GLY A 153 6.76 14.55 9.37
CA GLY A 153 5.50 14.87 9.99
C GLY A 153 4.84 16.05 9.31
N CYS A 154 3.65 16.36 9.78
CA CYS A 154 2.93 17.52 9.31
C CYS A 154 2.02 18.05 10.43
N ILE A 155 1.75 19.35 10.37
CA ILE A 155 0.98 20.07 11.39
C ILE A 155 -0.17 20.79 10.70
N SER A 156 -1.36 20.69 11.30
CA SER A 156 -2.55 21.46 10.92
C SER A 156 -2.90 22.44 12.04
N ALA A 157 -2.98 23.73 11.72
CA ALA A 157 -3.38 24.80 12.64
C ALA A 157 -4.63 25.51 12.14
N CYS A 158 -5.56 25.83 13.05
CA CYS A 158 -6.87 26.38 12.72
C CYS A 158 -7.44 27.24 13.85
N ARG A 159 -8.47 28.01 13.52
CA ARG A 159 -9.26 28.79 14.48
C ARG A 159 -10.35 27.93 15.13
N PRO A 160 -10.90 28.33 16.30
CA PRO A 160 -11.93 27.53 17.01
C PRO A 160 -13.14 27.10 16.18
N HIS A 161 -13.64 27.95 15.28
CA HIS A 161 -14.77 27.61 14.39
C HIS A 161 -14.41 26.50 13.37
N GLN A 162 -13.13 26.21 13.17
CA GLN A 162 -12.64 25.25 12.19
C GLN A 162 -12.23 23.90 12.82
N TYR A 163 -12.41 23.72 14.12
CA TYR A 163 -12.03 22.48 14.82
C TYR A 163 -12.85 21.26 14.39
N SER A 164 -14.05 21.49 13.85
CA SER A 164 -14.95 20.43 13.36
C SER A 164 -15.01 20.34 11.83
N LEU A 165 -14.04 20.91 11.11
CA LEU A 165 -14.00 20.75 9.66
C LEU A 165 -13.62 19.30 9.32
N SER A 166 -14.55 18.57 8.73
CA SER A 166 -14.20 17.45 7.86
C SER A 166 -13.60 18.00 6.57
N ASP A 167 -12.60 17.30 6.01
CA ASP A 167 -11.93 17.68 4.76
C ASP A 167 -12.93 18.11 3.69
N THR A 168 -13.06 19.43 3.51
CA THR A 168 -13.99 20.06 2.57
C THR A 168 -13.30 20.36 1.24
N ASN A 169 -12.01 20.01 1.12
CA ASN A 169 -11.18 20.32 -0.04
C ASN A 169 -11.25 19.26 -1.14
N ASN A 170 -12.44 18.75 -1.46
CA ASN A 170 -12.68 17.93 -2.67
C ASN A 170 -11.66 16.79 -2.90
N GLY A 171 -11.15 16.18 -1.81
CA GLY A 171 -10.13 15.12 -1.82
C GLY A 171 -8.65 15.55 -1.71
N SER A 172 -8.33 16.84 -1.62
CA SER A 172 -6.97 17.37 -1.45
C SER A 172 -6.58 17.52 0.03
N CYS A 173 -5.49 16.86 0.45
CA CYS A 173 -4.95 16.87 1.82
C CYS A 173 -3.66 17.72 1.93
N THR A 174 -3.76 19.01 1.66
CA THR A 174 -2.62 19.94 1.74
C THR A 174 -2.99 21.24 2.46
N GLY A 175 -3.94 21.20 3.40
CA GLY A 175 -4.58 22.41 3.94
C GLY A 175 -5.09 22.29 5.38
N VAL A 176 -5.99 23.19 5.76
CA VAL A 176 -6.53 23.23 7.13
C VAL A 176 -7.46 22.03 7.36
N GLY A 177 -7.09 21.14 8.28
CA GLY A 177 -7.87 19.94 8.60
C GLY A 177 -7.26 18.64 8.09
N CYS A 178 -6.31 18.71 7.16
CA CYS A 178 -5.57 17.55 6.68
C CYS A 178 -4.23 17.96 6.10
N CYS A 179 -3.18 17.29 6.56
CA CYS A 179 -1.85 17.46 6.03
C CYS A 179 -1.27 16.13 5.56
N GLN A 180 -0.50 16.20 4.48
CA GLN A 180 0.20 15.08 3.87
C GLN A 180 1.72 15.33 3.93
N SER A 181 2.48 14.27 4.16
CA SER A 181 3.93 14.26 4.01
C SER A 181 4.39 13.02 3.25
N SER A 182 5.50 13.12 2.53
CA SER A 182 6.13 11.98 1.85
C SER A 182 6.85 11.08 2.85
N ILE A 183 6.80 9.77 2.61
CA ILE A 183 7.57 8.76 3.34
C ILE A 183 8.81 8.43 2.50
N PRO A 184 10.03 8.44 3.07
CA PRO A 184 11.24 8.12 2.32
C PRO A 184 11.27 6.64 1.94
N SER A 185 12.05 6.31 0.90
CA SER A 185 12.28 4.93 0.49
C SER A 185 13.06 4.15 1.54
N GLY A 186 12.82 2.84 1.59
CA GLY A 186 13.68 1.89 2.31
C GLY A 186 13.40 1.80 3.81
N LEU A 187 12.30 2.39 4.28
CA LEU A 187 11.83 2.14 5.64
C LEU A 187 11.13 0.79 5.70
N ASN A 188 11.50 0.00 6.71
CA ASN A 188 10.87 -1.26 7.08
C ASN A 188 10.04 -1.12 8.36
N ASP A 189 10.32 -0.10 9.18
CA ASP A 189 9.63 0.12 10.45
C ASP A 189 9.20 1.58 10.65
N TYR A 190 8.13 1.80 11.42
CA TYR A 190 7.79 3.12 11.96
C TYR A 190 6.91 3.07 13.20
N ILE A 191 6.83 4.19 13.91
CA ILE A 191 5.85 4.46 14.98
C ILE A 191 5.15 5.83 14.81
N GLN A 192 3.92 5.94 15.34
CA GLN A 192 3.02 7.10 15.35
C GLN A 192 2.25 7.21 16.67
#